data_AF-A0A6L9ZJU9-F1
#
_entry.id   AF-A0A6L9ZJU9-F1
#
_cell.length_a   1.000
_cell.length_b   1.000
_cell.length_c   1.000
_cell.angle_alpha   90.00
_cell.angle_beta   90.00
_cell.angle_gamma   90.00
#
_symmetry.space_group_name_H-M   'P 1'
#
loop_
_entity.id
_entity.type
_entity.pdbx_description
1 polymer ?
#
loop_
_entity_poly.entity_id
_entity_poly.type
_entity_poly.pdbx_seq_one_letter_code
_entity_poly.pdbx_strand_id
1 'polypeptide(L)' 'MQLSNLLRRCKAKLADNGQFLPNGQSAKSRLNKSLQDVAFGQFIQVLEYVAWKLGKRVIMRRPKRYVSILLGVLEKSF' A
#
# COMPACT_ATOMS: atom_id res chain seq x y z
N MET A 1 -0.79 8.22 14.86
CA MET A 1 -0.31 6.84 14.59
C MET A 1 0.49 6.85 13.29
N GLN A 2 1.64 6.18 13.20
CA GLN A 2 2.46 6.14 11.96
C GLN A 2 2.20 4.84 11.18
N LEU A 3 2.09 4.92 9.84
CA LEU A 3 1.81 3.78 8.95
C LEU A 3 2.85 2.64 9.09
N SER A 4 4.11 2.99 9.30
CA SER A 4 5.21 2.06 9.59
C SER A 4 4.92 1.16 10.80
N ASN A 5 4.24 1.68 11.82
CA ASN A 5 3.87 0.89 13.01
C ASN A 5 2.69 -0.06 12.78
N LEU A 6 1.88 0.19 11.75
CA LEU A 6 0.79 -0.71 11.34
C LEU A 6 1.33 -1.89 10.51
N LEU A 7 2.41 -1.68 9.75
CA LEU A 7 3.05 -2.69 8.92
C LEU A 7 4.10 -3.53 9.68
N ARG A 8 4.59 -3.04 10.82
CA ARG A 8 5.62 -3.72 11.62
C ARG A 8 5.11 -5.06 12.17
N ARG A 9 5.90 -6.13 11.99
CA ARG A 9 5.58 -7.44 12.59
C ARG A 9 5.65 -7.37 14.12
N CYS A 10 4.67 -7.97 14.79
CA CYS A 10 4.73 -8.21 16.22
C CYS A 10 5.84 -9.21 16.56
N LYS A 11 6.52 -9.00 17.69
CA LYS A 11 7.51 -9.94 18.22
C LYS A 11 6.84 -11.27 18.58
N ALA A 12 7.55 -12.38 18.39
CA ALA A 12 7.09 -13.69 18.83
C ALA A 12 6.90 -13.70 20.35
N LYS A 13 5.83 -14.34 20.82
CA LYS A 13 5.62 -14.58 22.25
C LYS A 13 6.15 -15.99 22.54
N LEU A 14 7.13 -16.10 23.43
CA LEU A 14 7.68 -17.38 23.89
C LEU A 14 7.04 -17.71 25.24
N ALA A 15 6.77 -18.99 25.47
CA ALA A 15 6.47 -19.54 26.79
C ALA A 15 7.76 -19.84 27.55
N ASP A 16 7.67 -20.07 28.86
CA ASP A 16 8.83 -20.32 29.73
C ASP A 16 9.62 -21.59 29.33
N ASN A 17 8.97 -22.51 28.63
CA ASN A 17 9.56 -23.72 28.05
C ASN A 17 10.14 -23.51 26.63
N GLY A 18 10.20 -22.26 26.14
CA GLY A 18 10.68 -21.93 24.81
C GLY A 18 9.69 -22.18 23.67
N GLN A 19 8.46 -22.64 23.93
CA GLN A 19 7.46 -22.81 22.88
C GLN A 19 6.91 -21.46 22.37
N PHE A 20 6.63 -21.39 21.07
CA PHE A 20 5.99 -20.23 20.47
C PHE A 20 4.48 -20.21 20.79
N LEU A 21 4.03 -19.15 21.44
CA LEU A 21 2.63 -18.90 21.71
C LEU A 21 1.98 -18.11 20.56
N PRO A 22 0.70 -18.39 20.22
CA PRO A 22 -0.02 -17.62 19.23
C PRO A 22 -0.18 -16.17 19.71
N ASN A 23 0.39 -15.23 18.97
CA ASN A 23 0.38 -13.79 19.31
C ASN A 23 -0.59 -12.96 18.44
N GLY A 24 -1.50 -13.62 17.71
CA GLY A 24 -2.49 -12.95 16.84
C GLY A 24 -1.90 -12.18 15.65
N GLN A 25 -0.59 -12.26 15.41
CA GLN A 25 0.10 -11.48 14.37
C GLN A 25 -0.34 -11.89 12.95
N SER A 26 -0.65 -13.16 12.74
CA SER A 26 -1.08 -13.67 11.43
C SER A 26 -2.40 -13.01 10.98
N ALA A 27 -3.39 -12.92 11.86
CA ALA A 27 -4.68 -12.30 11.56
C ALA A 27 -4.53 -10.80 11.23
N LYS A 28 -3.78 -10.05 12.05
CA LYS A 28 -3.54 -8.62 11.84
C LYS A 28 -2.75 -8.32 10.56
N SER A 29 -1.70 -9.10 10.29
CA SER A 29 -0.88 -8.90 9.09
C SER A 29 -1.65 -9.21 7.81
N ARG A 30 -2.52 -10.22 7.83
CA ARG A 30 -3.39 -10.57 6.70
C ARG A 30 -4.45 -9.51 6.44
N LEU A 31 -5.08 -8.98 7.49
CA LEU A 31 -6.02 -7.86 7.39
C LEU A 31 -5.34 -6.62 6.79
N ASN A 32 -4.19 -6.23 7.33
CA ASN A 32 -3.45 -5.07 6.84
C ASN A 32 -3.04 -5.22 5.37
N LYS A 33 -2.65 -6.43 4.96
CA LYS A 33 -2.37 -6.74 3.56
C LYS A 33 -3.63 -6.58 2.68
N SER A 34 -4.75 -7.17 3.09
CA SER A 34 -6.01 -7.07 2.32
C SER A 34 -6.52 -5.65 2.18
N LEU A 35 -6.42 -4.83 3.23
CA LEU A 35 -6.80 -3.42 3.20
C LEU A 35 -5.90 -2.62 2.26
N GLN A 36 -4.60 -2.89 2.30
CA GLN A 36 -3.64 -2.23 1.42
C GLN A 36 -3.92 -2.58 -0.04
N ASP A 37 -4.11 -3.87 -0.35
CA ASP A 37 -4.38 -4.34 -1.72
C ASP A 37 -5.70 -3.78 -2.27
N VAL A 38 -6.78 -3.77 -1.47
CA VAL A 38 -8.09 -3.21 -1.86
C VAL A 38 -8.02 -1.70 -2.04
N ALA A 39 -7.35 -0.98 -1.12
CA ALA A 39 -7.21 0.47 -1.20
C ALA A 39 -6.48 0.91 -2.47
N PHE A 40 -5.41 0.21 -2.86
CA PHE A 40 -4.71 0.50 -4.11
C PHE A 40 -5.58 0.22 -5.34
N GLY A 41 -6.33 -0.90 -5.37
CA GLY A 41 -7.22 -1.23 -6.49
C GLY A 41 -8.29 -0.16 -6.73
N GLN A 42 -9.00 0.25 -5.66
CA GLN A 42 -10.02 1.30 -5.75
C GLN A 42 -9.42 2.68 -6.07
N PHE A 43 -8.25 3.00 -5.53
CA PHE A 43 -7.58 4.28 -5.78
C PHE A 43 -7.20 4.46 -7.26
N ILE A 44 -6.71 3.42 -7.92
CA ILE A 44 -6.36 3.47 -9.35
C ILE A 44 -7.62 3.71 -10.21
N GLN A 45 -8.74 3.05 -9.90
CA GLN A 45 -10.00 3.25 -10.63
C GLN A 45 -10.50 4.70 -10.55
N VAL A 46 -10.38 5.32 -9.37
CA VAL A 46 -10.74 6.74 -9.20
C VAL A 46 -9.81 7.64 -10.00
N LEU A 47 -8.50 7.38 -9.99
CA LEU A 47 -7.54 8.14 -10.78
C LEU A 47 -7.80 8.03 -12.28
N GLU A 48 -8.14 6.84 -12.78
CA GLU A 48 -8.49 6.61 -14.18
C GLU A 48 -9.75 7.40 -14.57
N TYR A 49 -10.78 7.37 -13.72
CA TYR A 49 -12.01 8.13 -13.94
C TYR A 49 -11.76 9.64 -14.00
N VAL A 50 -10.98 10.18 -13.05
CA VAL A 50 -10.63 11.61 -13.02
C VAL A 50 -9.75 12.01 -14.21
N ALA A 51 -8.78 11.17 -14.59
CA ALA A 51 -7.95 11.42 -15.76
C ALA A 51 -8.78 11.43 -17.04
N TRP A 52 -9.70 10.47 -17.21
CA TRP A 52 -10.63 10.43 -18.33
C TRP A 52 -11.50 11.70 -18.41
N LYS A 53 -12.09 12.13 -17.29
CA LYS A 53 -12.87 13.39 -17.22
C LYS A 53 -12.06 14.62 -17.64
N LEU A 54 -10.75 14.62 -17.45
CA LEU A 54 -9.85 15.73 -17.78
C LEU A 54 -9.15 15.55 -19.15
N GLY A 55 -9.46 14.50 -19.91
CA GLY A 55 -8.78 14.18 -21.17
C GLY A 55 -7.30 13.77 -21.00
N LYS A 56 -6.92 13.34 -19.79
CA LYS A 56 -5.55 12.94 -19.42
C LYS A 56 -5.44 11.42 -19.36
N ARG A 57 -4.22 10.90 -19.38
CA ARG A 57 -3.93 9.46 -19.21
C ARG A 57 -3.17 9.22 -17.92
N VAL A 58 -3.52 8.15 -17.21
CA VAL A 58 -2.78 7.69 -16.03
C VAL A 58 -1.58 6.87 -16.49
N ILE A 59 -0.37 7.26 -16.08
CA ILE A 59 0.87 6.52 -16.36
C ILE A 59 1.36 5.89 -15.06
N MET A 60 1.23 4.57 -14.95
CA MET A 60 1.75 3.80 -13.82
C MET A 60 3.25 3.53 -14.03
N ARG A 61 4.12 4.30 -13.37
CA ARG A 61 5.57 4.08 -13.44
C ARG A 61 6.04 3.26 -12.23
N ARG A 62 6.64 2.09 -12.46
CA ARG A 62 7.32 1.36 -11.36
C ARG A 62 8.55 2.17 -10.91
N PRO A 63 8.69 2.50 -9.62
CA PRO A 63 9.82 3.29 -9.16
C PRO A 63 11.10 2.45 -9.17
N LYS A 64 12.13 2.92 -9.89
CA LYS A 64 13.51 2.46 -9.69
C LYS A 64 14.03 3.12 -8.42
N ARG A 65 14.00 2.35 -7.34
CA ARG A 65 14.76 2.53 -6.09
C ARG A 65 14.22 3.53 -5.06
N TYR A 66 13.81 4.75 -5.38
CA TYR A 66 13.08 5.67 -4.47
C TYR A 66 12.44 6.75 -5.33
N VAL A 67 11.16 7.10 -5.15
CA VAL A 67 10.59 8.46 -5.42
C VAL A 67 9.13 8.51 -4.95
N SER A 68 8.84 9.55 -4.18
CA SER A 68 7.53 10.13 -3.85
C SER A 68 6.63 10.27 -5.07
N ILE A 69 5.35 9.86 -4.96
CA ILE A 69 4.34 10.02 -6.02
C ILE A 69 4.15 11.51 -6.32
N LEU A 70 4.91 12.03 -7.29
CA LEU A 70 4.65 13.33 -7.91
C LEU A 70 3.74 13.07 -9.11
N LEU A 71 2.49 13.53 -8.98
CA LEU A 71 1.49 13.49 -10.04
C LEU A 71 1.93 14.48 -11.14
N GLY A 72 2.67 13.99 -12.13
CA GLY A 72 3.07 14.77 -13.30
C GLY A 72 1.85 15.02 -14.20
N VAL A 73 1.27 16.20 -14.09
CA VAL A 73 0.35 16.76 -15.08
C VAL A 73 1.15 17.71 -15.96
N LEU A 74 1.09 17.49 -17.28
CA LEU A 74 1.62 18.30 -18.41
C LEU A 74 2.97 17.86 -19.00
N GLU A 75 2.89 17.45 -20.27
CA GLU A 75 3.72 17.83 -21.44
C GLU A 75 3.64 16.67 -22.47
N LYS A 76 3.20 16.80 -23.73
CA LYS A 76 2.82 17.91 -24.60
C LYS A 76 1.78 17.42 -25.62
N SER A 77 0.86 18.30 -26.00
CA SER A 77 0.20 18.29 -27.30
C SER A 77 1.20 18.77 -28.36
N PHE A 78 1.12 18.15 -29.54
CA PHE A 78 1.84 18.46 -30.80
C PHE A 78 3.35 18.21 -30.82
#